data_AF-A0A924IVJ5-F1
#
_entry.id   AF-A0A924IVJ5-F1
#
_cell.length_a   1.000
_cell.length_b   1.000
_cell.length_c   1.000
_cell.angle_alpha   90.00
_cell.angle_beta   90.00
_cell.angle_gamma   90.00
#
_symmetry.space_group_name_H-M   'P 1'
#
loop_
_entity.id
_entity.type
_entity.pdbx_description
1 polymer ?
#
loop_
_entity_poly.entity_id
_entity_poly.type
_entity_poly.pdbx_seq_one_letter_code
_entity_poly.pdbx_strand_id
1 'polypeptide(L)'
;MRSGTSICANLVAGGGSNGKKELINYYHISLKPANETKYWLCLIRDNINCNKEKVQVLITEADELSKIIAAGIIKMKGLNR
;
A
#
# COMPACT_ATOMS: atom_id res chain seq x y z
N MET A 1 -5.74 -11.48 -4.69
CA MET A 1 -4.30 -11.80 -4.83
C MET A 1 -3.50 -10.76 -5.64
N ARG A 2 -3.99 -10.26 -6.79
CA ARG A 2 -3.24 -9.29 -7.62
C ARG A 2 -2.90 -7.95 -6.96
N SER A 3 -3.77 -7.43 -6.09
CA SER A 3 -3.60 -6.12 -5.44
C SER A 3 -2.44 -6.12 -4.44
N GLY A 4 -2.24 -7.20 -3.67
CA GLY A 4 -1.09 -7.30 -2.75
C GLY A 4 0.25 -7.36 -3.47
N THR A 5 0.32 -8.13 -4.58
CA THR A 5 1.55 -8.30 -5.36
C THR A 5 1.93 -7.06 -6.17
N SER A 6 0.96 -6.27 -6.63
CA SER A 6 1.22 -5.08 -7.44
C SER A 6 1.83 -3.93 -6.63
N ILE A 7 1.64 -3.90 -5.30
CA ILE A 7 2.29 -2.92 -4.41
C ILE A 7 3.81 -3.08 -4.50
N CYS A 8 4.32 -4.30 -4.25
CA CYS A 8 5.76 -4.58 -4.30
C CYS A 8 6.34 -4.38 -5.70
N ALA A 9 5.62 -4.81 -6.75
CA ALA A 9 6.07 -4.66 -8.13
C ALA A 9 6.29 -3.19 -8.51
N ASN A 10 5.37 -2.30 -8.12
CA ASN A 10 5.49 -0.87 -8.39
C ASN A 10 6.60 -0.19 -7.57
N LEU A 11 6.81 -0.62 -6.31
CA LEU A 11 7.92 -0.10 -5.50
C LEU A 11 9.29 -0.49 -6.05
N VAL A 12 9.45 -1.76 -6.50
CA VAL A 12 10.70 -2.23 -7.13
C VAL A 12 10.95 -1.50 -8.45
N ALA A 13 9.92 -1.32 -9.29
CA ALA A 13 10.04 -0.54 -10.52
C ALA A 13 10.45 0.92 -10.25
N GLY A 14 9.92 1.52 -9.17
CA GLY A 14 10.32 2.84 -8.72
C GLY A 14 11.80 2.96 -8.36
N GLY A 15 12.45 1.88 -7.90
CA GLY A 15 13.89 1.85 -7.62
C GLY A 15 14.77 2.17 -8.84
N GLY A 16 14.26 1.92 -10.06
CA GLY A 16 14.93 2.26 -11.31
C GLY A 16 14.58 3.65 -11.87
N SER A 17 13.86 4.47 -11.11
CA SER A 17 13.40 5.77 -11.60
C SER A 17 14.57 6.73 -11.92
N ASN A 18 14.43 7.49 -13.00
CA ASN A 18 15.42 8.47 -13.46
C ASN A 18 15.30 9.82 -12.74
N GLY A 19 14.37 9.95 -11.79
CA GLY A 19 14.20 11.17 -11.04
C GLY A 19 13.12 11.11 -9.98
N LYS A 20 13.19 12.07 -9.07
CA LYS A 20 12.30 12.18 -7.89
C LYS A 20 10.81 12.21 -8.24
N LYS A 21 10.44 12.87 -9.33
CA LYS A 21 9.05 12.97 -9.79
C LYS A 21 8.50 11.60 -10.21
N GLU A 22 9.32 10.82 -10.90
CA GLU A 22 8.96 9.48 -11.35
C GLU A 22 8.89 8.51 -10.16
N LEU A 23 9.85 8.59 -9.23
CA LEU A 23 9.79 7.83 -7.97
C LEU A 23 8.50 8.08 -7.19
N ILE A 24 8.12 9.36 -7.01
CA ILE A 24 6.87 9.75 -6.37
C ILE A 24 5.66 9.16 -7.10
N ASN A 25 5.68 9.12 -8.43
CA ASN A 25 4.60 8.55 -9.23
C ASN A 25 4.44 7.04 -8.97
N TYR A 26 5.53 6.27 -8.94
CA TYR A 26 5.49 4.85 -8.59
C TYR A 26 4.93 4.59 -7.18
N TYR A 27 5.29 5.44 -6.21
CA TYR A 27 4.75 5.35 -4.86
C TYR A 27 3.25 5.68 -4.83
N HIS A 28 2.78 6.68 -5.60
CA HIS A 28 1.35 6.97 -5.75
C HIS A 28 0.59 5.82 -6.42
N ILE A 29 1.17 5.18 -7.45
CA ILE A 29 0.58 4.00 -8.09
C ILE A 29 0.47 2.85 -7.10
N SER A 30 1.44 2.69 -6.20
CA SER A 30 1.46 1.64 -5.16
C SER A 30 0.40 1.82 -4.07
N LEU A 31 -0.03 3.06 -3.79
CA LEU A 31 -1.06 3.34 -2.77
C LEU A 31 -2.46 2.83 -3.16
N LYS A 32 -2.82 2.91 -4.44
CA LYS A 32 -4.15 2.47 -4.92
C LYS A 32 -4.41 0.98 -4.60
N PRO A 33 -3.56 0.03 -5.00
CA PRO A 33 -3.77 -1.38 -4.69
C PRO A 33 -3.58 -1.72 -3.20
N ALA A 34 -2.84 -0.91 -2.43
CA ALA A 34 -2.76 -1.05 -0.97
C ALA A 34 -4.12 -0.75 -0.31
N ASN A 35 -4.79 0.33 -0.71
CA ASN A 35 -6.13 0.66 -0.25
C ASN A 35 -7.18 -0.37 -0.70
N GLU A 36 -7.09 -0.86 -1.95
CA GLU A 36 -7.97 -1.95 -2.42
C GLU A 36 -7.78 -3.23 -1.60
N THR A 37 -6.54 -3.59 -1.27
CA THR A 37 -6.24 -4.77 -0.44
C THR A 37 -6.89 -4.64 0.94
N LYS A 38 -6.78 -3.46 1.57
CA LYS A 38 -7.46 -3.17 2.84
C LYS A 38 -8.98 -3.31 2.73
N TYR A 39 -9.57 -2.75 1.67
CA TYR A 39 -11.01 -2.86 1.41
C TYR A 39 -11.46 -4.32 1.28
N TRP A 40 -10.75 -5.14 0.51
CA TRP A 40 -11.06 -6.56 0.36
C TRP A 40 -10.94 -7.33 1.67
N LEU A 41 -9.92 -7.04 2.49
CA LEU A 41 -9.76 -7.67 3.79
C LEU A 41 -10.90 -7.31 4.75
N CYS A 42 -11.37 -6.06 4.75
CA CYS A 42 -12.56 -5.66 5.51
C CYS A 42 -13.80 -6.45 5.06
N LEU A 43 -14.04 -6.56 3.75
CA LEU A 43 -15.17 -7.33 3.22
C LEU A 43 -15.11 -8.80 3.63
N ILE A 44 -13.92 -9.42 3.56
CA ILE A 44 -13.70 -10.81 3.99
C ILE A 44 -14.01 -10.97 5.48
N ARG A 45 -13.49 -10.09 6.34
CA ARG A 45 -13.72 -10.13 7.79
C ARG A 45 -15.20 -10.07 8.13
N ASP A 46 -15.95 -9.25 7.41
CA ASP A 46 -17.33 -8.91 7.75
C ASP A 46 -18.35 -9.87 7.13
N ASN A 47 -18.06 -10.47 5.97
CA ASN A 47 -19.04 -11.25 5.21
C ASN A 47 -18.68 -12.74 5.05
N ILE A 48 -17.46 -13.16 5.40
CA ILE A 48 -17.04 -14.56 5.28
C ILE A 48 -16.87 -15.16 6.66
N ASN A 49 -17.35 -16.39 6.84
CA ASN A 49 -17.09 -17.17 8.05
C ASN A 49 -15.61 -17.56 8.11
N CYS A 50 -14.79 -16.66 8.63
CA CYS A 50 -13.35 -16.78 8.75
C CYS A 50 -12.90 -16.36 10.15
N ASN A 51 -11.62 -16.62 10.48
CA ASN A 51 -11.05 -16.15 11.74
C ASN A 51 -10.83 -14.62 11.65
N LYS A 52 -11.73 -13.86 12.28
CA LYS A 52 -11.73 -12.39 12.25
C LYS A 52 -10.46 -11.78 12.85
N GLU A 53 -9.87 -12.40 13.86
CA GLU A 53 -8.62 -11.92 14.47
C GLU A 53 -7.46 -12.01 13.47
N LYS A 54 -7.34 -13.13 12.76
CA LYS A 54 -6.33 -13.29 11.70
C LYS A 54 -6.51 -12.27 10.59
N VAL A 55 -7.75 -12.04 10.15
CA VAL A 55 -8.01 -11.03 9.10
C VAL A 55 -7.74 -9.63 9.62
N GLN A 56 -8.02 -9.34 10.90
CA GLN A 56 -7.72 -8.06 11.51
C GLN A 56 -6.21 -7.78 11.57
N VAL A 57 -5.37 -8.78 11.82
CA VAL A 57 -3.90 -8.65 11.71
C VAL A 57 -3.51 -8.25 10.29
N LEU A 58 -4.04 -8.92 9.27
CA LEU A 58 -3.76 -8.57 7.86
C LEU A 58 -4.23 -7.16 7.48
N ILE A 59 -5.37 -6.71 8.02
CA ILE A 59 -5.86 -5.34 7.82
C ILE A 59 -4.87 -4.33 8.41
N THR A 60 -4.37 -4.60 9.62
CA THR A 60 -3.38 -3.75 10.29
C THR A 60 -2.08 -3.69 9.50
N GLU A 61 -1.55 -4.82 9.05
CA GLU A 61 -0.33 -4.86 8.22
C GLU A 61 -0.51 -4.08 6.90
N ALA A 62 -1.66 -4.23 6.22
CA ALA A 62 -1.96 -3.48 5.01
C ALA A 62 -2.05 -1.96 5.24
N ASP A 63 -2.57 -1.55 6.41
CA ASP A 63 -2.62 -0.14 6.81
C ASP A 63 -1.23 0.43 7.10
N GLU A 64 -0.38 -0.34 7.79
CA GLU A 64 1.02 0.04 8.07
C GLU A 64 1.83 0.19 6.78
N LEU A 65 1.69 -0.74 5.84
CA LEU A 65 2.32 -0.63 4.51
C LEU A 65 1.85 0.63 3.77
N SER A 66 0.55 0.94 3.80
CA SER A 66 0.01 2.15 3.19
C SER A 66 0.61 3.42 3.81
N LYS A 67 0.76 3.44 5.14
CA LYS A 67 1.39 4.55 5.88
C LYS A 67 2.87 4.72 5.51
N ILE A 68 3.62 3.63 5.39
CA ILE A 68 5.04 3.67 4.98
C ILE A 68 5.17 4.28 3.58
N ILE A 69 4.36 3.85 2.62
CA ILE A 69 4.38 4.38 1.25
C ILE A 69 4.01 5.87 1.25
N ALA A 70 2.96 6.25 1.99
CA ALA A 70 2.53 7.65 2.10
C ALA A 70 3.62 8.54 2.74
N ALA A 71 4.27 8.07 3.81
CA ALA A 71 5.37 8.77 4.44
C ALA A 71 6.56 8.97 3.47
N GLY A 72 6.86 7.98 2.64
CA GLY A 72 7.85 8.11 1.56
C GLY A 72 7.52 9.26 0.60
N ILE A 73 6.25 9.38 0.18
CA ILE A 73 5.79 10.46 -0.69
C ILE A 73 5.93 11.82 -0.02
N ILE A 74 5.49 11.96 1.25
CA ILE A 74 5.57 13.21 2.01
C ILE A 74 7.02 13.66 2.15
N LYS A 75 7.91 12.73 2.52
CA LYS A 75 9.35 12.99 2.64
C LYS A 75 9.95 13.44 1.32
N MET A 76 9.60 12.78 0.22
CA MET A 76 10.05 13.20 -1.11
C MET A 76 9.49 14.58 -1.47
N LYS A 77 8.21 14.88 -1.26
CA LYS A 77 7.66 16.20 -1.58
C LYS A 77 8.17 17.33 -0.68
N GLY A 78 8.80 17.01 0.45
CA GLY A 78 9.29 18.03 1.40
C GLY A 78 8.15 18.71 2.17
N LEU A 79 7.00 18.03 2.29
CA LEU A 79 5.80 18.54 2.96
C LEU A 79 5.89 18.53 4.50
N ASN A 80 6.99 18.00 5.07
CA ASN A 80 7.31 18.04 6.51
C ASN A 80 8.18 19.26 6.89
N ARG A 81 8.02 20.40 6.20
CA ARG A 81 8.75 21.65 6.51
C ARG A 81 7.80 22.70 7.02
#